data_AF-A0A3D4B2M4-F1
#
_entry.id   AF-A0A3D4B2M4-F1
#
_cell.length_a   1.000
_cell.length_b   1.000
_cell.length_c   1.000
_cell.angle_alpha   90.00
_cell.angle_beta   90.00
_cell.angle_gamma   90.00
#
_symmetry.space_group_name_H-M   'P 1'
#
loop_
_entity.id
_entity.type
_entity.pdbx_description
1 polymer ?
#
loop_
_entity_poly.entity_id
_entity_poly.type
_entity_poly.pdbx_seq_one_letter_code
_entity_poly.pdbx_strand_id
1 'polypeptide(L)'
;KDDSYNDTPLGWANENHQDTMIDFLISRGAAMSMGDAARTGKIELVKAFIALDSTQVDLGMETSWRPLFSAAGWGHKEVVELLLDHGAEVNGASLFGNTALHSAVGGGYTEIIMLLLARGANTNVQTQDGTTPLHRAAWQRQTDMVKLLMENGADPHIKETNGYTTLDLAVAEEGAALKDWGEAGAVDAEIVRMLT
;
A
#
# COMPACT_ATOMS: atom_id res chain seq x y z
N LYS A 1 -9.09 17.91 11.63
CA LYS A 1 -7.73 18.40 11.34
C LYS A 1 -6.98 18.28 12.64
N ASP A 2 -6.08 17.31 12.70
CA ASP A 2 -5.21 17.10 13.85
C ASP A 2 -4.01 18.01 13.64
N ASP A 3 -4.08 19.21 14.22
CA ASP A 3 -3.07 20.26 14.07
C ASP A 3 -1.80 19.98 14.91
N SER A 4 -1.75 18.83 15.60
CA SER A 4 -0.63 18.45 16.47
C SER A 4 0.72 18.36 15.77
N TYR A 5 0.76 18.06 14.46
CA TYR A 5 1.99 18.03 13.70
C TYR A 5 2.59 19.43 13.49
N ASN A 6 1.76 20.42 13.14
CA ASN A 6 2.23 21.78 12.87
C ASN A 6 2.75 22.45 14.14
N ASP A 7 2.25 22.03 15.30
CA ASP A 7 2.74 22.45 16.61
C ASP A 7 4.11 21.86 16.98
N THR A 8 4.63 20.89 16.21
CA THR A 8 5.97 20.34 16.43
C THR A 8 7.06 21.21 15.79
N PRO A 9 8.30 21.20 16.32
CA PRO A 9 9.43 21.88 15.68
C PRO A 9 9.68 21.40 14.25
N LEU A 10 9.42 20.12 13.96
CA LEU A 10 9.57 19.57 12.61
C LEU A 10 8.46 20.06 11.68
N GLY A 11 7.22 20.15 12.18
CA GLY A 11 6.10 20.69 11.43
C GLY A 11 6.32 22.14 11.04
N TRP A 12 6.68 22.98 12.00
CA TRP A 12 7.04 24.37 11.73
C TRP A 12 8.18 24.49 10.72
N ALA A 13 9.25 23.69 10.85
CA ALA A 13 10.39 23.73 9.93
C ALA A 13 9.99 23.33 8.50
N ASN A 14 9.16 22.29 8.35
CA ASN A 14 8.65 21.84 7.06
C ASN A 14 7.72 22.89 6.39
N GLU A 15 6.81 23.50 7.16
CA GLU A 15 5.91 24.54 6.63
C GLU A 15 6.64 25.82 6.21
N ASN A 16 7.77 26.12 6.84
CA ASN A 16 8.57 27.31 6.57
C ASN A 16 9.79 27.01 5.69
N HIS A 17 9.85 25.84 5.04
CA HIS A 17 10.92 25.42 4.13
C HIS A 17 12.33 25.60 4.72
N GLN A 18 12.50 25.19 5.99
CA GLN A 18 13.75 25.31 6.73
C GLN A 18 14.58 24.03 6.61
N ASP A 19 15.10 23.74 5.42
CA ASP A 19 15.74 22.45 5.07
C ASP A 19 16.84 22.03 6.07
N THR A 20 17.73 22.95 6.46
CA THR A 20 18.79 22.64 7.45
C THR A 20 18.23 22.29 8.83
N MET A 21 17.11 22.90 9.22
CA MET A 21 16.43 22.59 10.48
C MET A 21 15.73 21.24 10.39
N ILE A 22 15.11 20.92 9.24
CA ILE A 22 14.50 19.62 8.98
C ILE A 22 15.56 18.51 9.13
N ASP A 23 16.71 18.66 8.46
CA ASP A 23 17.81 17.71 8.52
C ASP A 23 18.32 17.52 9.96
N PHE A 24 18.52 18.63 10.66
CA PHE A 24 18.94 18.61 12.06
C PHE A 24 17.94 17.86 12.94
N LEU A 25 16.65 18.16 12.83
CA LEU A 25 15.61 17.55 13.65
C LEU A 25 15.47 16.05 13.36
N ILE A 26 15.50 15.65 12.09
CA ILE A 26 15.48 14.23 11.70
C ILE A 26 16.69 13.49 12.30
N SER A 27 17.90 14.06 12.17
CA SER A 27 19.14 13.46 12.71
C SER A 27 19.14 13.29 14.23
N ARG A 28 18.31 14.05 14.95
CA ARG A 28 18.18 14.00 16.41
C ARG A 28 17.03 13.11 16.89
N GLY A 29 16.38 12.39 15.98
CA GLY A 29 15.25 11.52 16.30
C GLY A 29 13.97 12.32 16.48
N ALA A 30 13.60 13.12 15.48
CA ALA A 30 12.29 13.75 15.46
C ALA A 30 11.16 12.71 15.63
N ALA A 31 10.06 13.11 16.26
CA ALA A 31 8.93 12.23 16.56
C ALA A 31 8.22 11.66 15.31
N MET A 32 8.42 12.25 14.12
CA MET A 32 7.84 11.76 12.88
C MET A 32 8.75 10.73 12.23
N SER A 33 8.19 9.58 11.85
CA SER A 33 8.88 8.58 11.05
C SER A 33 8.74 8.83 9.55
N MET A 34 9.64 8.26 8.75
CA MET A 34 9.51 8.25 7.28
C MET A 34 8.20 7.61 6.82
N GLY A 35 7.73 6.57 7.52
CA GLY A 35 6.46 5.91 7.24
C GLY A 35 5.26 6.85 7.41
N ASP A 36 5.28 7.71 8.43
CA ASP A 36 4.23 8.71 8.68
C ASP A 36 4.29 9.88 7.69
N ALA A 37 5.50 10.31 7.31
CA ALA A 37 5.69 11.29 6.24
C ALA A 37 5.12 10.76 4.92
N ALA A 38 5.40 9.49 4.59
CA ALA A 38 4.87 8.84 3.40
C ALA A 38 3.35 8.64 3.45
N ARG A 39 2.81 8.25 4.61
CA ARG A 39 1.35 8.15 4.87
C ARG A 39 0.60 9.46 4.71
N THR A 40 1.26 10.59 4.95
CA THR A 40 0.66 11.92 4.88
C THR A 40 1.02 12.68 3.59
N GLY A 41 1.79 12.05 2.69
CA GLY A 41 2.15 12.63 1.40
C GLY A 41 3.17 13.77 1.48
N LYS A 42 3.91 13.90 2.59
CA LYS A 42 4.89 14.98 2.80
C LYS A 42 6.19 14.66 2.06
N ILE A 43 6.17 14.84 0.75
CA ILE A 43 7.27 14.44 -0.15
C ILE A 43 8.62 15.07 0.23
N GLU A 44 8.66 16.33 0.65
CA GLU A 44 9.90 16.99 1.05
C GLU A 44 10.53 16.35 2.29
N LEU A 45 9.72 15.93 3.26
CA LEU A 45 10.22 15.15 4.38
C LEU A 45 10.72 13.78 3.93
N VAL A 46 9.99 13.10 3.03
CA VAL A 46 10.44 11.80 2.51
C VAL A 46 11.79 11.94 1.80
N LYS A 47 11.99 12.99 1.00
CA LYS A 47 13.29 13.30 0.38
C LYS A 47 14.38 13.53 1.42
N ALA A 48 14.10 14.32 2.47
CA ALA A 48 15.05 14.57 3.55
C ALA A 48 15.43 13.27 4.28
N PHE A 49 14.46 12.41 4.60
CA PHE A 49 14.71 11.08 5.18
C PHE A 49 15.61 10.22 4.27
N ILE A 50 15.34 10.16 2.96
CA ILE A 50 16.17 9.41 2.00
C ILE A 50 17.60 9.98 1.93
N ALA A 51 17.74 11.31 1.93
CA ALA A 51 19.04 11.97 1.82
C ALA A 51 19.93 11.76 3.05
N LEU A 52 19.34 11.70 4.25
CA LEU A 52 20.04 11.51 5.51
C LEU A 52 20.40 10.04 5.75
N ASP A 53 19.57 9.11 5.30
CA ASP A 53 19.71 7.67 5.54
C ASP A 53 20.55 6.95 4.47
N SER A 54 21.67 7.56 4.07
CA SER A 54 22.60 7.09 3.02
C SER A 54 23.23 5.69 3.26
N THR A 55 22.86 5.00 4.33
CA THR A 55 23.23 3.60 4.55
C THR A 55 22.08 2.62 4.46
N GLN A 56 20.79 3.01 4.45
CA GLN A 56 19.80 2.00 4.81
C GLN A 56 18.34 2.21 4.38
N VAL A 57 18.11 2.26 3.07
CA VAL A 57 16.77 1.98 2.53
C VAL A 57 16.31 0.54 2.87
N ASP A 58 17.23 -0.34 3.32
CA ASP A 58 17.00 -1.79 3.37
C ASP A 58 17.55 -2.58 4.59
N LEU A 59 18.07 -1.99 5.69
CA LEU A 59 18.42 -2.82 6.87
C LEU A 59 17.43 -2.67 8.02
N GLY A 60 16.72 -3.78 8.26
CA GLY A 60 17.02 -4.56 9.45
C GLY A 60 16.34 -4.15 10.75
N MET A 61 15.42 -3.19 10.71
CA MET A 61 14.38 -3.11 11.72
C MET A 61 13.06 -3.45 11.05
N GLU A 62 12.13 -4.08 11.77
CA GLU A 62 10.80 -4.51 11.30
C GLU A 62 9.91 -3.39 10.68
N THR A 63 10.47 -2.23 10.37
CA THR A 63 9.83 -0.97 9.99
C THR A 63 10.28 -0.39 8.65
N SER A 64 11.34 -0.90 7.99
CA SER A 64 11.88 -0.34 6.72
C SER A 64 10.93 -0.48 5.51
N TRP A 65 9.84 -1.24 5.65
CA TRP A 65 8.88 -1.55 4.57
C TRP A 65 7.61 -0.71 4.63
N ARG A 66 7.42 0.07 5.70
CA ARG A 66 6.20 0.87 5.94
C ARG A 66 6.02 2.07 5.00
N PRO A 67 7.07 2.79 4.54
CA PRO A 67 6.86 3.99 3.73
C PRO A 67 6.14 3.72 2.41
N LEU A 68 6.55 2.67 1.69
CA LEU A 68 5.95 2.32 0.40
C LEU A 68 4.50 1.85 0.58
N PHE A 69 4.23 0.99 1.58
CA PHE A 69 2.87 0.50 1.86
C PHE A 69 1.95 1.63 2.30
N SER A 70 2.44 2.53 3.17
CA SER A 70 1.69 3.70 3.61
C SER A 70 1.40 4.66 2.45
N ALA A 71 2.39 5.00 1.62
CA ALA A 71 2.16 5.86 0.47
C ALA A 71 1.15 5.24 -0.51
N ALA A 72 1.28 3.93 -0.77
CA ALA A 72 0.40 3.19 -1.66
C ALA A 72 -1.03 3.08 -1.11
N GLY A 73 -1.19 2.77 0.17
CA GLY A 73 -2.48 2.63 0.85
C GLY A 73 -3.21 3.93 1.16
N TRP A 74 -2.55 5.09 0.98
CA TRP A 74 -3.13 6.42 1.18
C TRP A 74 -3.16 7.27 -0.10
N GLY A 75 -2.78 6.71 -1.25
CA GLY A 75 -2.96 7.38 -2.54
C GLY A 75 -1.87 8.39 -2.92
N HIS A 76 -0.72 8.35 -2.25
CA HIS A 76 0.38 9.30 -2.49
C HIS A 76 1.32 8.83 -3.61
N LYS A 77 0.84 8.89 -4.86
CA LYS A 77 1.57 8.41 -6.05
C LYS A 77 2.99 8.98 -6.17
N GLU A 78 3.18 10.29 -6.01
CA GLU A 78 4.50 10.92 -6.14
C GLU A 78 5.50 10.37 -5.10
N VAL A 79 5.03 10.05 -3.90
CA VAL A 79 5.85 9.43 -2.86
C VAL A 79 6.16 7.97 -3.23
N VAL A 80 5.20 7.23 -3.79
CA VAL A 80 5.44 5.86 -4.27
C VAL A 80 6.50 5.85 -5.38
N GLU A 81 6.39 6.75 -6.36
CA GLU A 81 7.39 6.89 -7.44
C GLU A 81 8.77 7.18 -6.87
N LEU A 82 8.87 8.18 -5.98
CA LEU A 82 10.12 8.56 -5.33
C LEU A 82 10.76 7.39 -4.60
N LEU A 83 9.99 6.65 -3.80
CA LEU A 83 10.48 5.50 -3.03
C LEU A 83 11.00 4.38 -3.94
N LEU A 84 10.26 4.05 -5.01
CA LEU A 84 10.66 3.02 -5.96
C LEU A 84 11.91 3.44 -6.76
N ASP A 85 12.05 4.72 -7.09
CA ASP A 85 13.24 5.26 -7.78
C ASP A 85 14.49 5.22 -6.89
N HIS A 86 14.32 5.24 -5.57
CA HIS A 86 15.41 5.13 -4.59
C HIS A 86 15.61 3.70 -4.07
N GLY A 87 15.10 2.70 -4.78
CA GLY A 87 15.41 1.29 -4.53
C GLY A 87 14.49 0.60 -3.51
N ALA A 88 13.33 1.17 -3.18
CA ALA A 88 12.34 0.43 -2.39
C ALA A 88 11.91 -0.85 -3.11
N GLU A 89 11.90 -1.98 -2.40
CA GLU A 89 11.52 -3.25 -2.98
C GLU A 89 10.00 -3.30 -3.25
N VAL A 90 9.65 -3.37 -4.54
CA VAL A 90 8.25 -3.39 -5.00
C VAL A 90 7.44 -4.57 -4.46
N ASN A 91 8.10 -5.72 -4.26
CA ASN A 91 7.51 -6.97 -3.79
C ASN A 91 7.75 -7.23 -2.30
N GLY A 92 8.35 -6.26 -1.61
CA GLY A 92 8.52 -6.31 -0.17
C GLY A 92 7.17 -6.57 0.51
N ALA A 93 7.18 -7.48 1.47
CA ALA A 93 5.98 -7.87 2.20
C ALA A 93 6.11 -7.46 3.68
N SER A 94 5.00 -7.03 4.27
CA SER A 94 4.92 -6.77 5.71
C SER A 94 5.00 -8.08 6.51
N LEU A 95 5.06 -7.98 7.84
CA LEU A 95 4.96 -9.14 8.74
C LEU A 95 3.71 -9.99 8.51
N PHE A 96 2.65 -9.40 7.95
CA PHE A 96 1.40 -10.08 7.61
C PHE A 96 1.33 -10.49 6.12
N GLY A 97 2.44 -10.41 5.39
CA GLY A 97 2.51 -10.73 3.96
C GLY A 97 1.87 -9.69 3.04
N ASN A 98 1.53 -8.50 3.54
CA ASN A 98 0.94 -7.44 2.70
C ASN A 98 2.02 -6.71 1.92
N THR A 99 1.84 -6.60 0.61
CA THR A 99 2.71 -5.80 -0.28
C THR A 99 2.12 -4.42 -0.55
N ALA A 100 2.90 -3.53 -1.17
CA ALA A 100 2.41 -2.23 -1.63
C ALA A 100 1.18 -2.36 -2.55
N LEU A 101 1.14 -3.42 -3.36
CA LEU A 101 0.01 -3.72 -4.24
C LEU A 101 -1.26 -4.08 -3.46
N HIS A 102 -1.15 -4.83 -2.37
CA HIS A 102 -2.30 -5.11 -1.48
C HIS A 102 -2.88 -3.82 -0.92
N SER A 103 -2.02 -2.91 -0.43
CA SER A 103 -2.45 -1.63 0.13
C SER A 103 -3.09 -0.72 -0.92
N ALA A 104 -2.49 -0.63 -2.11
CA ALA A 104 -3.02 0.18 -3.21
C ALA A 104 -4.40 -0.30 -3.69
N VAL A 105 -4.57 -1.64 -3.84
CA VAL A 105 -5.86 -2.25 -4.18
C VAL A 105 -6.87 -2.02 -3.05
N GLY A 106 -6.45 -2.18 -1.79
CA GLY A 106 -7.29 -1.94 -0.63
C GLY A 106 -7.84 -0.51 -0.55
N GLY A 107 -7.10 0.47 -1.06
CA GLY A 107 -7.50 1.88 -1.15
C GLY A 107 -8.11 2.30 -2.49
N GLY A 108 -8.17 1.42 -3.50
CA GLY A 108 -8.75 1.72 -4.82
C GLY A 108 -7.90 2.65 -5.70
N TYR A 109 -6.60 2.77 -5.46
CA TYR A 109 -5.73 3.73 -6.14
C TYR A 109 -5.17 3.20 -7.47
N THR A 110 -6.00 3.19 -8.51
CA THR A 110 -5.68 2.61 -9.84
C THR A 110 -4.35 3.11 -10.43
N GLU A 111 -4.03 4.39 -10.32
CA GLU A 111 -2.77 4.92 -10.85
C GLU A 111 -1.53 4.35 -10.15
N ILE A 112 -1.61 4.15 -8.83
CA ILE A 112 -0.53 3.55 -8.04
C ILE A 112 -0.39 2.08 -8.37
N ILE A 113 -1.51 1.40 -8.61
CA ILE A 113 -1.52 -0.02 -8.99
C ILE A 113 -0.84 -0.21 -10.34
N MET A 114 -1.20 0.60 -11.34
CA MET A 114 -0.52 0.58 -12.64
C MET A 114 0.98 0.86 -12.51
N LEU A 115 1.36 1.82 -11.68
CA LEU A 115 2.76 2.12 -11.41
C LEU A 115 3.49 0.92 -10.79
N LEU A 116 2.93 0.31 -9.74
CA LEU A 116 3.53 -0.85 -9.07
C LEU A 116 3.68 -2.03 -10.03
N LEU A 117 2.66 -2.31 -10.85
CA LEU A 117 2.70 -3.36 -11.87
C LEU A 117 3.76 -3.08 -12.94
N ALA A 118 3.87 -1.83 -13.41
CA ALA A 118 4.92 -1.41 -14.35
C ALA A 118 6.34 -1.55 -13.76
N ARG A 119 6.47 -1.49 -12.43
CA ARG A 119 7.73 -1.72 -11.70
C ARG A 119 7.94 -3.20 -11.32
N GLY A 120 7.10 -4.12 -11.80
CA GLY A 120 7.26 -5.56 -11.60
C GLY A 120 6.64 -6.09 -10.31
N ALA A 121 5.61 -5.44 -9.79
CA ALA A 121 4.84 -5.98 -8.66
C ALA A 121 4.21 -7.33 -9.02
N ASN A 122 4.37 -8.31 -8.14
CA ASN A 122 3.78 -9.64 -8.27
C ASN A 122 2.31 -9.58 -7.79
N THR A 123 1.40 -9.88 -8.72
CA THR A 123 -0.05 -9.90 -8.52
C THR A 123 -0.56 -11.08 -7.71
N ASN A 124 0.28 -12.10 -7.50
CA ASN A 124 -0.09 -13.37 -6.87
C ASN A 124 0.52 -13.57 -5.48
N VAL A 125 1.14 -12.52 -4.90
CA VAL A 125 1.64 -12.61 -3.52
C VAL A 125 0.46 -12.84 -2.59
N GLN A 126 0.61 -13.83 -1.71
CA GLN A 126 -0.37 -14.15 -0.69
C GLN A 126 0.02 -13.50 0.65
N THR A 127 -0.94 -12.89 1.32
CA THR A 127 -0.82 -12.50 2.72
C THR A 127 -0.75 -13.73 3.62
N GLN A 128 -0.55 -13.51 4.93
CA GLN A 128 -0.61 -14.59 5.93
C GLN A 128 -1.96 -15.33 5.94
N ASP A 129 -3.04 -14.66 5.53
CA ASP A 129 -4.37 -15.25 5.40
C ASP A 129 -4.60 -15.91 4.02
N GLY A 130 -3.55 -16.06 3.21
CA GLY A 130 -3.62 -16.64 1.88
C GLY A 130 -4.26 -15.71 0.83
N THR A 131 -4.54 -14.47 1.20
CA THR A 131 -5.29 -13.52 0.36
C THR A 131 -4.37 -12.87 -0.65
N THR A 132 -4.87 -12.68 -1.87
CA THR A 132 -4.13 -11.99 -2.94
C THR A 132 -4.77 -10.61 -3.19
N PRO A 133 -4.09 -9.69 -3.90
CA PRO A 133 -4.70 -8.45 -4.34
C PRO A 133 -6.00 -8.68 -5.12
N LEU A 134 -6.07 -9.74 -5.92
CA LEU A 134 -7.27 -10.09 -6.69
C LEU A 134 -8.45 -10.48 -5.80
N HIS A 135 -8.22 -11.26 -4.74
CA HIS A 135 -9.25 -11.56 -3.74
C HIS A 135 -9.84 -10.28 -3.15
N ARG A 136 -8.99 -9.31 -2.78
CA ARG A 136 -9.41 -8.02 -2.21
C ARG A 136 -10.24 -7.20 -3.21
N ALA A 137 -9.81 -7.12 -4.46
CA ALA A 137 -10.52 -6.40 -5.53
C ALA A 137 -11.91 -6.99 -5.80
N ALA A 138 -12.00 -8.32 -5.84
CA ALA A 138 -13.27 -9.03 -6.02
C ALA A 138 -14.22 -8.83 -4.83
N TRP A 139 -13.72 -8.90 -3.60
CA TRP A 139 -14.49 -8.63 -2.39
C TRP A 139 -15.07 -7.20 -2.38
N GLN A 140 -14.25 -6.22 -2.75
CA GLN A 140 -14.67 -4.81 -2.82
C GLN A 140 -15.52 -4.46 -4.05
N ARG A 141 -15.84 -5.44 -4.91
CA ARG A 141 -16.66 -5.28 -6.12
C ARG A 141 -16.09 -4.23 -7.09
N GLN A 142 -14.77 -4.17 -7.22
CA GLN A 142 -14.11 -3.22 -8.11
C GLN A 142 -13.83 -3.86 -9.47
N THR A 143 -14.81 -3.82 -10.38
CA THR A 143 -14.77 -4.51 -11.68
C THR A 143 -13.57 -4.10 -12.54
N ASP A 144 -13.28 -2.79 -12.64
CA ASP A 144 -12.10 -2.30 -13.36
C ASP A 144 -10.78 -2.79 -12.75
N MET A 145 -10.74 -2.91 -11.42
CA MET A 145 -9.56 -3.37 -10.68
C MET A 145 -9.31 -4.86 -10.89
N VAL A 146 -10.38 -5.66 -10.81
CA VAL A 146 -10.35 -7.11 -11.08
C VAL A 146 -9.84 -7.34 -12.50
N LYS A 147 -10.40 -6.63 -13.49
CA LYS A 147 -9.96 -6.71 -14.89
C LYS A 147 -8.48 -6.36 -15.03
N LEU A 148 -8.05 -5.24 -14.46
CA LEU A 148 -6.67 -4.77 -14.53
C LEU A 148 -5.69 -5.79 -13.92
N LEU A 149 -6.02 -6.37 -12.77
CA LEU A 149 -5.17 -7.37 -12.12
C LEU A 149 -5.08 -8.66 -12.95
N MET A 150 -6.19 -9.13 -13.53
CA MET A 150 -6.19 -10.32 -14.40
C MET A 150 -5.41 -10.10 -15.70
N GLU A 151 -5.54 -8.92 -16.32
CA GLU A 151 -4.74 -8.54 -17.49
C GLU A 151 -3.23 -8.52 -17.19
N ASN A 152 -2.86 -8.33 -15.91
CA ASN A 152 -1.49 -8.37 -15.41
C ASN A 152 -1.11 -9.70 -14.74
N GLY A 153 -1.80 -10.80 -15.11
CA GLY A 153 -1.41 -12.16 -14.73
C GLY A 153 -1.80 -12.59 -13.31
N ALA A 154 -2.77 -11.92 -12.68
CA ALA A 154 -3.35 -12.41 -11.44
C ALA A 154 -4.09 -13.74 -11.68
N ASP A 155 -3.81 -14.74 -10.84
CA ASP A 155 -4.42 -16.06 -10.90
C ASP A 155 -5.69 -16.11 -10.01
N PRO A 156 -6.90 -16.24 -10.60
CA PRO A 156 -8.15 -16.30 -9.84
C PRO A 156 -8.37 -17.62 -9.08
N HIS A 157 -7.56 -18.65 -9.37
CA HIS A 157 -7.70 -19.98 -8.78
C HIS A 157 -6.88 -20.18 -7.51
N ILE A 158 -6.08 -19.19 -7.11
CA ILE A 158 -5.40 -19.18 -5.81
C ILE A 158 -6.48 -19.23 -4.73
N LYS A 159 -6.24 -20.08 -3.72
CA LYS A 159 -7.13 -20.22 -2.57
C LYS A 159 -6.55 -19.48 -1.37
N GLU A 160 -7.40 -18.74 -0.68
CA GLU A 160 -7.05 -18.20 0.64
C GLU A 160 -7.09 -19.29 1.72
N THR A 161 -6.71 -18.96 2.95
CA THR A 161 -6.47 -19.94 4.03
C THR A 161 -7.71 -20.78 4.39
N ASN A 162 -8.93 -20.27 4.19
CA ASN A 162 -10.18 -21.02 4.38
C ASN A 162 -10.61 -21.83 3.14
N GLY A 163 -9.82 -21.81 2.07
CA GLY A 163 -10.03 -22.58 0.85
C GLY A 163 -10.90 -21.89 -0.20
N TYR A 164 -11.33 -20.65 0.02
CA TYR A 164 -12.09 -19.84 -0.92
C TYR A 164 -11.19 -19.32 -2.05
N THR A 165 -11.70 -19.43 -3.27
CA THR A 165 -11.12 -18.78 -4.46
C THR A 165 -11.60 -17.34 -4.57
N THR A 166 -11.03 -16.59 -5.52
CA THR A 166 -11.51 -15.24 -5.82
C THR A 166 -12.99 -15.25 -6.24
N LEU A 167 -13.41 -16.26 -7.02
CA LEU A 167 -14.81 -16.42 -7.42
C LEU A 167 -15.73 -16.64 -6.21
N ASP A 168 -15.32 -17.49 -5.27
CA ASP A 168 -16.11 -17.77 -4.05
C ASP A 168 -16.33 -16.49 -3.22
N LEU A 169 -15.31 -15.62 -3.13
CA LEU A 169 -15.42 -14.32 -2.47
C LEU A 169 -16.23 -13.29 -3.28
N ALA A 170 -16.23 -13.40 -4.62
CA ALA A 170 -17.00 -12.53 -5.50
C ALA A 170 -18.51 -12.76 -5.37
N VAL A 171 -18.92 -14.02 -5.15
CA VAL A 171 -20.33 -14.42 -4.99
C VAL A 171 -20.79 -14.51 -3.54
N ALA A 172 -19.88 -14.40 -2.57
CA ALA A 172 -20.22 -14.42 -1.16
C ALA A 172 -21.17 -13.27 -0.80
N GLU A 173 -22.30 -13.61 -0.17
CA GLU A 173 -23.27 -12.64 0.34
C GLU A 173 -22.84 -12.05 1.68
N GLU A 174 -23.39 -10.87 1.99
CA GLU A 174 -23.20 -10.17 3.24
C GLU A 174 -23.62 -11.07 4.43
N GLY A 175 -22.67 -11.48 5.26
CA GLY A 175 -22.90 -12.41 6.38
C GLY A 175 -22.30 -13.81 6.22
N ALA A 176 -21.69 -14.14 5.08
CA ALA A 176 -20.71 -15.22 5.02
C ALA A 176 -19.61 -14.97 6.09
N ALA A 177 -18.94 -16.02 6.58
CA ALA A 177 -17.99 -15.98 7.70
C ALA A 177 -16.69 -15.16 7.45
N LEU A 178 -16.73 -14.18 6.56
CA LEU A 178 -15.67 -13.27 6.13
C LEU A 178 -15.77 -11.96 6.93
N LYS A 179 -15.90 -12.06 8.27
CA LYS A 179 -16.16 -10.94 9.19
C LYS A 179 -15.10 -9.83 9.16
N ASP A 180 -13.92 -10.10 8.63
CA ASP A 180 -12.77 -9.21 8.74
C ASP A 180 -12.59 -8.26 7.53
N TRP A 181 -13.41 -8.38 6.48
CA TRP A 181 -13.18 -7.67 5.21
C TRP A 181 -14.15 -6.51 4.94
N GLY A 182 -15.11 -6.26 5.85
CA GLY A 182 -16.07 -5.16 5.76
C GLY A 182 -17.34 -5.50 4.97
N GLU A 183 -18.18 -4.51 4.68
CA GLU A 183 -19.44 -4.66 3.94
C GLU A 183 -19.16 -5.06 2.48
N ALA A 184 -19.69 -6.22 2.07
CA ALA A 184 -19.65 -6.66 0.68
C ALA A 184 -20.80 -5.99 -0.07
N GLY A 185 -20.49 -5.27 -1.15
CA GLY A 185 -21.52 -4.76 -2.07
C GLY A 185 -22.26 -5.89 -2.78
N ALA A 186 -23.38 -5.55 -3.45
CA ALA A 186 -24.13 -6.51 -4.26
C ALA A 186 -23.21 -7.23 -5.26
N VAL A 187 -23.47 -8.53 -5.46
CA VAL A 187 -22.68 -9.36 -6.38
C VAL A 187 -22.69 -8.75 -7.78
N ASP A 188 -21.51 -8.49 -8.32
CA ASP A 188 -21.34 -7.98 -9.67
C ASP A 188 -21.22 -9.16 -10.65
N ALA A 189 -22.22 -9.30 -11.52
CA ALA A 189 -22.28 -10.37 -12.51
C ALA A 189 -21.11 -10.33 -13.51
N GLU A 190 -20.52 -9.15 -13.76
CA GLU A 190 -19.35 -9.02 -14.62
C GLU A 190 -18.11 -9.61 -13.97
N ILE A 191 -17.88 -9.34 -12.68
CA ILE A 191 -16.79 -9.94 -11.90
C ILE A 191 -16.92 -11.46 -11.91
N VAL A 192 -18.13 -11.98 -11.64
CA VAL A 192 -18.40 -13.43 -11.69
C VAL A 192 -18.07 -14.01 -13.05
N ARG A 193 -18.47 -13.35 -14.13
CA ARG A 193 -18.17 -13.80 -15.50
C ARG A 193 -16.68 -13.82 -15.80
N MET A 194 -15.90 -12.86 -15.28
CA MET A 194 -14.46 -12.84 -15.53
C MET A 194 -13.70 -13.92 -14.75
N LEU A 195 -14.24 -14.34 -13.60
CA LEU A 195 -13.63 -15.33 -12.71
C LEU A 195 -14.07 -16.79 -12.97
N THR A 196 -15.05 -16.98 -13.87
CA THR A 196 -15.57 -18.30 -14.31
C THR A 196 -14.87 -18.76 -15.58
#